data_AF-A0A2T7FTI5-F1
#
_entry.id   AF-A0A2T7FTI5-F1
#
_cell.length_a   1.000
_cell.length_b   1.000
_cell.length_c   1.000
_cell.angle_alpha   90.00
_cell.angle_beta   90.00
_cell.angle_gamma   90.00
#
_symmetry.space_group_name_H-M   'P 1'
#
loop_
_entity.id
_entity.type
_entity.pdbx_description
1 polymer ?
#
loop_
_entity_poly.entity_id
_entity_poly.type
_entity_poly.pdbx_seq_one_letter_code
_entity_poly.pdbx_strand_id
1 'polypeptide(L)'
;MNVQVDTLIHNGTVLTMDAERTVHDGGFVALTDGKISHVGPASGAAELAATTRIDAQGGLILPGFINTHCHAAMALFRGLADNVNLDGFLNTVWAAEAAHITPETVEQGAALAMAEMALGGVTHVLDMYWYPDATITAARTVGLGITSGPPMLNVEGVDGLSWDDRIAFTRNFLARYTEVDGVQPMLVPHGCYTLDADKLAQIAQLAQSEGVGVHIHAAEADWEMDLVQKAYGTTPIRALQQAGLLEQPLLLAHAVHLDDAEIDMLAAANVAVAHCPLSNAKLASGTARIGDLAAKGVTLSLGTDGPASGNDLDMFATMRLTALLHNLRTGTSDTLHARDIVAMATCGGAAALGLADRTGTLEVGKQGDVTVIATDAPHNVPTYDPYSTLVFSAGRSDVRHVFARGRAIVSDRALTTPVAPLIDDVKRLATAIRSETT
;
A
#
# COMPACT_ATOMS: atom_id res chain seq x y z
N MET A 1 4.49 -7.66 -41.07
CA MET A 1 3.40 -6.76 -40.63
C MET A 1 3.70 -6.43 -39.20
N ASN A 2 3.66 -5.15 -38.82
CA ASN A 2 3.90 -4.75 -37.44
C ASN A 2 2.81 -5.32 -36.54
N VAL A 3 3.17 -5.77 -35.33
CA VAL A 3 2.19 -6.26 -34.34
C VAL A 3 1.43 -5.04 -33.79
N GLN A 4 0.10 -5.09 -33.77
CA GLN A 4 -0.74 -4.00 -33.24
C GLN A 4 -0.87 -4.12 -31.71
N VAL A 5 -0.68 -3.01 -31.00
CA VAL A 5 -0.87 -2.88 -29.54
C VAL A 5 -1.77 -1.68 -29.20
N ASP A 6 -2.31 -1.62 -27.98
CA ASP A 6 -3.20 -0.53 -27.57
C ASP A 6 -2.40 0.71 -27.20
N THR A 7 -1.40 0.55 -26.32
CA THR A 7 -0.53 1.63 -25.87
C THR A 7 0.93 1.20 -25.95
N LEU A 8 1.78 2.07 -26.48
CA LEU A 8 3.24 1.90 -26.47
C LEU A 8 3.88 3.07 -25.75
N ILE A 9 4.52 2.80 -24.61
CA ILE A 9 5.32 3.74 -23.83
C ILE A 9 6.79 3.50 -24.19
N HIS A 10 7.48 4.49 -24.75
CA HIS A 10 8.84 4.32 -25.30
C HIS A 10 9.79 5.45 -24.92
N ASN A 11 11.08 5.28 -25.24
CA ASN A 11 12.13 6.29 -25.01
C ASN A 11 12.27 6.63 -23.50
N GLY A 12 12.38 5.62 -22.66
CA GLY A 12 12.66 5.77 -21.23
C GLY A 12 13.50 4.63 -20.68
N THR A 13 14.11 4.81 -19.53
CA THR A 13 14.84 3.75 -18.82
C THR A 13 13.83 2.82 -18.16
N VAL A 14 13.65 1.62 -18.72
CA VAL A 14 12.70 0.63 -18.21
C VAL A 14 13.35 -0.16 -17.08
N LEU A 15 12.78 -0.07 -15.89
CA LEU A 15 13.14 -0.87 -14.72
C LEU A 15 12.10 -2.00 -14.59
N THR A 16 12.44 -3.20 -15.07
CA THR A 16 11.45 -4.30 -15.13
C THR A 16 11.04 -4.81 -13.76
N MET A 17 11.93 -4.71 -12.78
CA MET A 17 11.78 -5.32 -11.45
C MET A 17 11.57 -6.85 -11.46
N ASP A 18 11.87 -7.52 -12.59
CA ASP A 18 11.94 -8.98 -12.66
C ASP A 18 13.01 -9.54 -11.70
N ALA A 19 13.12 -10.87 -11.61
CA ALA A 19 14.07 -11.52 -10.68
C ALA A 19 15.53 -11.04 -10.87
N GLU A 20 15.93 -10.75 -12.11
CA GLU A 20 17.28 -10.28 -12.47
C GLU A 20 17.44 -8.76 -12.36
N ARG A 21 16.35 -8.03 -12.07
CA ARG A 21 16.28 -6.57 -12.07
C ARG A 21 16.75 -5.98 -13.40
N THR A 22 16.28 -6.56 -14.51
CA THR A 22 16.66 -6.16 -15.87
C THR A 22 16.33 -4.68 -16.11
N VAL A 23 17.29 -3.94 -16.69
CA VAL A 23 17.16 -2.53 -17.07
C VAL A 23 17.35 -2.38 -18.59
N HIS A 24 16.44 -1.65 -19.23
CA HIS A 24 16.56 -1.27 -20.64
C HIS A 24 16.67 0.24 -20.78
N ASP A 25 17.88 0.74 -21.04
CA ASP A 25 18.10 2.16 -21.36
C ASP A 25 17.48 2.50 -22.73
N GLY A 26 16.71 3.59 -22.77
CA GLY A 26 15.89 3.97 -23.94
C GLY A 26 14.86 2.92 -24.37
N GLY A 27 14.47 2.00 -23.46
CA GLY A 27 13.55 0.90 -23.71
C GLY A 27 12.08 1.31 -23.92
N PHE A 28 11.22 0.29 -23.92
CA PHE A 28 9.78 0.45 -24.08
C PHE A 28 8.97 -0.61 -23.30
N VAL A 29 7.68 -0.29 -23.10
CA VAL A 29 6.64 -1.20 -22.61
C VAL A 29 5.41 -1.05 -23.50
N ALA A 30 4.83 -2.17 -23.95
CA ALA A 30 3.61 -2.19 -24.75
C ALA A 30 2.47 -2.89 -24.00
N LEU A 31 1.28 -2.32 -24.08
CA LEU A 31 0.08 -2.78 -23.41
C LEU A 31 -0.96 -3.21 -24.46
N THR A 32 -1.57 -4.37 -24.23
CA THR A 32 -2.67 -4.94 -25.03
C THR A 32 -3.66 -5.64 -24.11
N ASP A 33 -4.95 -5.34 -24.24
CA ASP A 33 -6.03 -5.97 -23.46
C ASP A 33 -5.78 -5.90 -21.93
N GLY A 34 -5.30 -4.76 -21.46
CA GLY A 34 -5.03 -4.51 -20.05
C GLY A 34 -3.76 -5.18 -19.50
N LYS A 35 -2.96 -5.84 -20.35
CA LYS A 35 -1.75 -6.59 -19.98
C LYS A 35 -0.51 -6.08 -20.70
N ILE A 36 0.65 -6.37 -20.13
CA ILE A 36 1.94 -6.16 -20.78
C ILE A 36 2.09 -7.20 -21.89
N SER A 37 2.11 -6.75 -23.14
CA SER A 37 2.29 -7.64 -24.29
C SER A 37 3.75 -7.73 -24.73
N HIS A 38 4.52 -6.65 -24.56
CA HIS A 38 5.94 -6.59 -24.90
C HIS A 38 6.68 -5.64 -23.95
N VAL A 39 7.93 -5.96 -23.65
CA VAL A 39 8.86 -5.12 -22.88
C VAL A 39 10.26 -5.39 -23.40
N GLY A 40 11.10 -4.36 -23.53
CA GLY A 40 12.45 -4.58 -24.05
C GLY A 40 13.23 -3.32 -24.42
N PRO A 41 14.37 -3.48 -25.10
CA PRO A 41 15.20 -2.38 -25.56
C PRO A 41 14.56 -1.61 -26.72
N ALA A 42 15.05 -0.38 -26.97
CA ALA A 42 14.54 0.55 -27.98
C ALA A 42 14.26 -0.09 -29.36
N SER A 43 15.10 -1.04 -29.79
CA SER A 43 15.01 -1.68 -31.09
C SER A 43 13.69 -2.43 -31.30
N GLY A 44 13.11 -3.02 -30.26
CA GLY A 44 11.84 -3.75 -30.37
C GLY A 44 10.62 -2.84 -30.59
N ALA A 45 10.71 -1.56 -30.21
CA ALA A 45 9.59 -0.62 -30.34
C ALA A 45 9.24 -0.28 -31.80
N ALA A 46 10.21 -0.40 -32.72
CA ALA A 46 10.02 -0.11 -34.14
C ALA A 46 9.16 -1.18 -34.86
N GLU A 47 9.07 -2.38 -34.28
CA GLU A 47 8.32 -3.51 -34.83
C GLU A 47 6.82 -3.47 -34.47
N LEU A 48 6.44 -2.53 -33.59
CA LEU A 48 5.09 -2.39 -33.04
C LEU A 48 4.35 -1.20 -33.65
N ALA A 49 3.12 -1.45 -34.11
CA ALA A 49 2.14 -0.41 -34.38
C ALA A 49 1.26 -0.23 -33.14
N ALA A 50 0.93 1.01 -32.76
CA ALA A 50 0.18 1.28 -31.54
C ALA A 50 -0.95 2.28 -31.77
N THR A 51 -2.11 2.05 -31.13
CA THR A 51 -3.24 3.00 -31.15
C THR A 51 -2.85 4.30 -30.44
N THR A 52 -2.18 4.19 -29.29
CA THR A 52 -1.63 5.31 -28.52
C THR A 52 -0.13 5.15 -28.38
N ARG A 53 0.65 6.19 -28.69
CA ARG A 53 2.10 6.24 -28.47
C ARG A 53 2.44 7.33 -27.46
N ILE A 54 3.22 6.98 -26.45
CA ILE A 54 3.64 7.88 -25.37
C ILE A 54 5.16 7.88 -25.32
N ASP A 55 5.74 9.07 -25.43
CA ASP A 55 7.17 9.29 -25.27
C ASP A 55 7.47 9.60 -23.80
N ALA A 56 8.27 8.75 -23.14
CA ALA A 56 8.71 8.94 -21.77
C ALA A 56 9.81 10.01 -21.63
N GLN A 57 10.33 10.53 -22.75
CA GLN A 57 11.28 11.65 -22.84
C GLN A 57 12.56 11.43 -22.01
N GLY A 58 13.10 10.21 -22.02
CA GLY A 58 14.25 9.81 -21.21
C GLY A 58 13.94 9.59 -19.73
N GLY A 59 12.67 9.65 -19.33
CA GLY A 59 12.20 9.34 -17.98
C GLY A 59 12.33 7.86 -17.62
N LEU A 60 11.89 7.51 -16.41
CA LEU A 60 11.88 6.13 -15.91
C LEU A 60 10.53 5.48 -16.18
N ILE A 61 10.52 4.21 -16.59
CA ILE A 61 9.33 3.39 -16.77
C ILE A 61 9.46 2.19 -15.84
N LEU A 62 8.53 2.01 -14.90
CA LEU A 62 8.60 0.96 -13.89
C LEU A 62 7.19 0.45 -13.52
N PRO A 63 7.07 -0.68 -12.80
CA PRO A 63 5.78 -1.11 -12.28
C PRO A 63 5.13 -0.01 -11.43
N GLY A 64 3.80 0.07 -11.47
CA GLY A 64 3.08 0.93 -10.55
C GLY A 64 3.40 0.62 -9.08
N PHE A 65 3.42 1.64 -8.24
CA PHE A 65 3.68 1.44 -6.82
C PHE A 65 2.50 0.73 -6.16
N ILE A 66 2.81 -0.09 -5.16
CA ILE A 66 1.83 -0.83 -4.37
C ILE A 66 1.93 -0.35 -2.94
N ASN A 67 0.89 0.35 -2.48
CA ASN A 67 0.79 0.79 -1.09
C ASN A 67 0.14 -0.31 -0.26
N THR A 68 0.92 -1.04 0.52
CA THR A 68 0.46 -2.27 1.20
C THR A 68 -0.20 -2.06 2.56
N HIS A 69 -0.34 -0.82 3.00
CA HIS A 69 -1.06 -0.51 4.23
C HIS A 69 -1.52 0.96 4.23
N CYS A 70 -2.84 1.16 4.31
CA CYS A 70 -3.49 2.47 4.27
C CYS A 70 -4.84 2.44 5.02
N HIS A 71 -5.27 3.63 5.44
CA HIS A 71 -6.62 3.93 5.93
C HIS A 71 -7.17 5.13 5.14
N ALA A 72 -7.62 4.89 3.91
CA ALA A 72 -7.84 5.90 2.88
C ALA A 72 -8.84 6.98 3.30
N ALA A 73 -9.97 6.59 3.90
CA ALA A 73 -11.00 7.55 4.31
C ALA A 73 -10.58 8.44 5.49
N MET A 74 -9.49 8.13 6.20
CA MET A 74 -8.91 9.06 7.18
C MET A 74 -8.36 10.33 6.51
N ALA A 75 -8.38 10.46 5.18
CA ALA A 75 -8.14 11.71 4.48
C ALA A 75 -9.06 12.84 4.96
N LEU A 76 -10.26 12.52 5.47
CA LEU A 76 -11.17 13.46 6.12
C LEU A 76 -10.59 14.07 7.41
N PHE A 77 -9.69 13.35 8.08
CA PHE A 77 -9.11 13.70 9.38
C PHE A 77 -7.64 14.12 9.27
N ARG A 78 -7.17 14.45 8.07
CA ARG A 78 -5.77 14.87 7.84
C ARG A 78 -5.42 16.07 8.71
N GLY A 79 -4.38 15.91 9.55
CA GLY A 79 -3.91 16.94 10.48
C GLY A 79 -4.83 17.21 11.67
N LEU A 80 -5.80 16.33 11.97
CA LEU A 80 -6.69 16.47 13.12
C LEU A 80 -6.01 16.07 14.44
N ALA A 81 -5.16 15.05 14.42
CA ALA A 81 -4.52 14.45 15.58
C ALA A 81 -2.99 14.49 15.48
N ASP A 82 -2.41 15.70 15.56
CA ASP A 82 -0.96 15.93 15.49
C ASP A 82 -0.33 16.16 16.87
N ASN A 83 0.97 15.87 17.01
CA ASN A 83 1.77 16.01 18.24
C ASN A 83 1.31 15.14 19.41
N VAL A 84 0.87 13.91 19.09
CA VAL A 84 0.44 12.88 20.03
C VAL A 84 1.11 11.55 19.70
N ASN A 85 1.22 10.66 20.69
CA ASN A 85 1.60 9.26 20.45
C ASN A 85 0.39 8.46 19.93
N LEU A 86 0.59 7.17 19.63
CA LEU A 86 -0.47 6.31 19.08
C LEU A 86 -1.75 6.26 19.95
N ASP A 87 -1.65 6.19 21.28
CA ASP A 87 -2.82 6.22 22.16
C ASP A 87 -3.59 7.55 22.07
N GLY A 88 -2.90 8.69 22.13
CA GLY A 88 -3.53 10.00 21.96
C GLY A 88 -4.17 10.17 20.57
N PHE A 89 -3.50 9.63 19.55
CA PHE A 89 -4.01 9.59 18.17
C PHE A 89 -5.31 8.81 18.06
N LEU A 90 -5.34 7.55 18.52
CA LEU A 90 -6.53 6.68 18.46
C LEU A 90 -7.71 7.30 19.21
N ASN A 91 -7.47 7.89 20.38
CA ASN A 91 -8.53 8.55 21.15
C ASN A 91 -9.18 9.73 20.39
N THR A 92 -8.38 10.56 19.71
CA THR A 92 -8.92 11.68 18.93
C THR A 92 -9.62 11.20 17.66
N VAL A 93 -9.00 10.26 16.94
CA VAL A 93 -9.52 9.74 15.68
C VAL A 93 -10.81 8.97 15.90
N TRP A 94 -10.87 8.03 16.85
CA TRP A 94 -12.07 7.23 17.08
C TRP A 94 -13.28 8.07 17.48
N ALA A 95 -13.07 9.18 18.20
CA ALA A 95 -14.13 10.14 18.49
C ALA A 95 -14.65 10.82 17.21
N ALA A 96 -13.76 11.24 16.31
CA ALA A 96 -14.14 11.82 15.02
C ALA A 96 -14.79 10.77 14.10
N GLU A 97 -14.33 9.54 14.13
CA GLU A 97 -14.91 8.43 13.37
C GLU A 97 -16.35 8.16 13.78
N ALA A 98 -16.59 8.03 15.09
CA ALA A 98 -17.92 7.80 15.64
C ALA A 98 -18.92 8.90 15.27
N ALA A 99 -18.45 10.14 15.09
CA ALA A 99 -19.30 11.28 14.74
C ALA A 99 -19.59 11.39 13.23
N HIS A 100 -18.64 10.98 12.37
CA HIS A 100 -18.66 11.39 10.96
C HIS A 100 -18.56 10.26 9.94
N ILE A 101 -18.21 9.04 10.35
CA ILE A 101 -18.01 7.94 9.42
C ILE A 101 -19.36 7.27 9.08
N THR A 102 -19.67 7.32 7.80
CA THR A 102 -20.83 6.72 7.13
C THR A 102 -20.35 6.14 5.79
N PRO A 103 -21.13 5.30 5.10
CA PRO A 103 -20.73 4.81 3.77
C PRO A 103 -20.44 5.96 2.79
N GLU A 104 -21.23 7.04 2.82
CA GLU A 104 -21.05 8.20 1.93
C GLU A 104 -19.76 8.96 2.23
N THR A 105 -19.49 9.25 3.51
CA THR A 105 -18.26 9.97 3.89
C THR A 105 -17.01 9.11 3.68
N VAL A 106 -17.09 7.79 3.86
CA VAL A 106 -16.00 6.88 3.48
C VAL A 106 -15.72 6.92 2.00
N GLU A 107 -16.75 6.85 1.14
CA GLU A 107 -16.54 6.94 -0.31
C GLU A 107 -15.86 8.26 -0.71
N GLN A 108 -16.31 9.38 -0.15
CA GLN A 108 -15.74 10.71 -0.42
C GLN A 108 -14.28 10.83 0.04
N GLY A 109 -14.00 10.42 1.29
CA GLY A 109 -12.65 10.45 1.86
C GLY A 109 -11.69 9.52 1.11
N ALA A 110 -12.13 8.29 0.84
CA ALA A 110 -11.35 7.32 0.09
C ALA A 110 -11.11 7.78 -1.35
N ALA A 111 -12.09 8.36 -2.04
CA ALA A 111 -11.89 8.84 -3.41
C ALA A 111 -10.83 9.94 -3.49
N LEU A 112 -10.78 10.84 -2.50
CA LEU A 112 -9.71 11.85 -2.39
C LEU A 112 -8.33 11.19 -2.19
N ALA A 113 -8.23 10.21 -1.29
CA ALA A 113 -6.99 9.48 -1.04
C ALA A 113 -6.52 8.68 -2.27
N MET A 114 -7.44 8.01 -2.97
CA MET A 114 -7.15 7.26 -4.20
C MET A 114 -6.63 8.18 -5.30
N ALA A 115 -7.21 9.38 -5.43
CA ALA A 115 -6.74 10.40 -6.37
C ALA A 115 -5.30 10.86 -6.05
N GLU A 116 -5.00 11.14 -4.78
CA GLU A 116 -3.65 11.49 -4.32
C GLU A 116 -2.64 10.38 -4.62
N MET A 117 -2.99 9.12 -4.29
CA MET A 117 -2.15 7.95 -4.54
C MET A 117 -1.89 7.73 -6.03
N ALA A 118 -2.91 7.83 -6.89
CA ALA A 118 -2.74 7.73 -8.33
C ALA A 118 -1.81 8.82 -8.89
N LEU A 119 -1.97 10.07 -8.46
CA LEU A 119 -1.05 11.15 -8.82
C LEU A 119 0.38 10.90 -8.31
N GLY A 120 0.52 10.14 -7.21
CA GLY A 120 1.79 9.68 -6.66
C GLY A 120 2.38 8.42 -7.31
N GLY A 121 1.75 7.84 -8.34
CA GLY A 121 2.28 6.68 -9.06
C GLY A 121 1.81 5.32 -8.52
N VAL A 122 0.84 5.30 -7.61
CA VAL A 122 0.26 4.07 -7.06
C VAL A 122 -0.77 3.49 -8.02
N THR A 123 -0.71 2.18 -8.26
CA THR A 123 -1.70 1.44 -9.06
C THR A 123 -2.54 0.48 -8.23
N HIS A 124 -2.05 0.06 -7.06
CA HIS A 124 -2.77 -0.83 -6.15
C HIS A 124 -2.56 -0.42 -4.69
N VAL A 125 -3.61 -0.52 -3.88
CA VAL A 125 -3.55 -0.19 -2.44
C VAL A 125 -4.22 -1.27 -1.61
N LEU A 126 -3.67 -1.59 -0.44
CA LEU A 126 -4.40 -2.26 0.62
C LEU A 126 -5.05 -1.20 1.52
N ASP A 127 -6.37 -1.23 1.63
CA ASP A 127 -7.13 -0.40 2.56
C ASP A 127 -7.76 -1.24 3.67
N MET A 128 -7.51 -0.84 4.92
CA MET A 128 -8.14 -1.38 6.11
C MET A 128 -9.03 -0.30 6.73
N TYR A 129 -10.33 -0.27 6.42
CA TYR A 129 -11.20 0.76 7.00
C TYR A 129 -12.66 0.35 7.06
N TRP A 130 -13.48 1.15 7.75
CA TRP A 130 -14.93 0.96 7.81
C TRP A 130 -15.57 1.04 6.41
N TYR A 131 -16.68 0.32 6.23
CA TYR A 131 -17.47 0.29 4.99
C TYR A 131 -16.64 -0.03 3.71
N PRO A 132 -16.03 -1.23 3.61
CA PRO A 132 -15.12 -1.57 2.51
C PRO A 132 -15.78 -1.55 1.12
N ASP A 133 -17.09 -1.76 1.01
CA ASP A 133 -17.82 -1.58 -0.26
C ASP A 133 -17.71 -0.13 -0.80
N ALA A 134 -17.71 0.87 0.10
CA ALA A 134 -17.56 2.28 -0.25
C ALA A 134 -16.12 2.58 -0.71
N THR A 135 -15.10 2.05 -0.02
CA THR A 135 -13.70 2.18 -0.46
C THR A 135 -13.48 1.51 -1.83
N ILE A 136 -14.05 0.33 -2.06
CA ILE A 136 -13.97 -0.36 -3.37
C ILE A 136 -14.61 0.49 -4.48
N THR A 137 -15.74 1.14 -4.19
CA THR A 137 -16.39 2.07 -5.12
C THR A 137 -15.48 3.26 -5.44
N ALA A 138 -14.87 3.87 -4.43
CA ALA A 138 -13.90 4.95 -4.59
C ALA A 138 -12.68 4.53 -5.44
N ALA A 139 -12.08 3.36 -5.16
CA ALA A 139 -10.94 2.83 -5.90
C ALA A 139 -11.31 2.61 -7.38
N ARG A 140 -12.50 2.09 -7.67
CA ARG A 140 -13.01 1.90 -9.04
C ARG A 140 -13.23 3.22 -9.77
N THR A 141 -13.72 4.25 -9.09
CA THR A 141 -13.94 5.58 -9.66
C THR A 141 -12.63 6.23 -10.13
N VAL A 142 -11.54 6.06 -9.37
CA VAL A 142 -10.22 6.57 -9.77
C VAL A 142 -9.49 5.59 -10.71
N GLY A 143 -9.76 4.30 -10.60
CA GLY A 143 -9.23 3.23 -11.46
C GLY A 143 -8.11 2.39 -10.82
N LEU A 144 -7.81 2.57 -9.54
CA LEU A 144 -6.81 1.74 -8.83
C LEU A 144 -7.30 0.29 -8.67
N GLY A 145 -6.36 -0.62 -8.44
CA GLY A 145 -6.65 -1.90 -7.79
C GLY A 145 -6.69 -1.74 -6.28
N ILE A 146 -7.45 -2.61 -5.60
CA ILE A 146 -7.63 -2.55 -4.16
C ILE A 146 -7.61 -3.93 -3.52
N THR A 147 -6.89 -4.06 -2.41
CA THR A 147 -7.03 -5.14 -1.44
C THR A 147 -7.76 -4.61 -0.22
N SER A 148 -8.85 -5.23 0.20
CA SER A 148 -9.62 -4.72 1.35
C SER A 148 -10.53 -5.78 1.96
N GLY A 149 -11.06 -5.50 3.14
CA GLY A 149 -12.03 -6.32 3.83
C GLY A 149 -12.73 -5.57 4.96
N PRO A 150 -13.73 -6.19 5.61
CA PRO A 150 -14.37 -5.61 6.78
C PRO A 150 -13.42 -5.60 7.98
N PRO A 151 -13.27 -4.46 8.69
CA PRO A 151 -12.45 -4.40 9.89
C PRO A 151 -13.06 -5.27 11.00
N MET A 152 -12.19 -5.94 11.77
CA MET A 152 -12.60 -6.87 12.83
C MET A 152 -12.02 -6.45 14.18
N LEU A 153 -12.90 -6.17 15.15
CA LEU A 153 -12.58 -5.72 16.51
C LEU A 153 -13.54 -6.36 17.53
N ASN A 154 -13.19 -6.31 18.81
CA ASN A 154 -14.03 -6.77 19.93
C ASN A 154 -15.31 -5.95 20.13
N VAL A 155 -15.27 -4.66 19.77
CA VAL A 155 -16.35 -3.71 20.00
C VAL A 155 -17.22 -3.55 18.77
N GLU A 156 -18.49 -3.18 18.98
CA GLU A 156 -19.35 -2.70 17.90
C GLU A 156 -18.77 -1.37 17.39
N GLY A 157 -18.37 -1.35 16.13
CA GLY A 157 -17.86 -0.15 15.47
C GLY A 157 -18.99 0.76 14.99
N VAL A 158 -18.65 1.68 14.10
CA VAL A 158 -19.61 2.61 13.44
C VAL A 158 -20.67 1.89 12.60
N ASP A 159 -20.44 0.62 12.25
CA ASP A 159 -21.41 -0.23 11.55
C ASP A 159 -22.38 -0.97 12.49
N GLY A 160 -22.16 -0.92 13.80
CA GLY A 160 -23.04 -1.52 14.82
C GLY A 160 -23.15 -3.05 14.76
N LEU A 161 -22.23 -3.75 14.08
CA LEU A 161 -22.34 -5.22 13.98
C LEU A 161 -21.75 -5.92 15.21
N SER A 162 -22.52 -6.85 15.76
CA SER A 162 -22.02 -7.84 16.73
C SER A 162 -20.93 -8.72 16.12
N TRP A 163 -20.18 -9.47 16.93
CA TRP A 163 -19.13 -10.37 16.41
C TRP A 163 -19.67 -11.43 15.44
N ASP A 164 -20.81 -12.07 15.77
CA ASP A 164 -21.40 -13.10 14.91
C ASP A 164 -21.89 -12.51 13.58
N ASP A 165 -22.53 -11.34 13.64
CA ASP A 165 -22.96 -10.61 12.43
C ASP A 165 -21.76 -10.16 11.60
N ARG A 166 -20.65 -9.80 12.23
CA ARG A 166 -19.41 -9.42 11.56
C ARG A 166 -18.76 -10.58 10.82
N ILE A 167 -18.74 -11.76 11.41
CA ILE A 167 -18.27 -12.98 10.73
C ILE A 167 -19.17 -13.31 9.54
N ALA A 168 -20.49 -13.22 9.69
CA ALA A 168 -21.43 -13.44 8.60
C ALA A 168 -21.27 -12.40 7.48
N PHE A 169 -21.14 -11.12 7.84
CA PHE A 169 -20.87 -10.03 6.89
C PHE A 169 -19.56 -10.26 6.14
N THR A 170 -18.51 -10.67 6.84
CA THR A 170 -17.20 -10.95 6.26
C THR A 170 -17.27 -12.08 5.23
N ARG A 171 -17.89 -13.22 5.55
CA ARG A 171 -18.09 -14.29 4.57
C ARG A 171 -18.84 -13.84 3.32
N ASN A 172 -19.91 -13.07 3.50
CA ASN A 172 -20.67 -12.52 2.38
C ASN A 172 -19.85 -11.54 1.54
N PHE A 173 -19.01 -10.72 2.17
CA PHE A 173 -18.08 -9.82 1.50
C PHE A 173 -17.05 -10.60 0.68
N LEU A 174 -16.38 -11.60 1.27
CA LEU A 174 -15.39 -12.43 0.57
C LEU A 174 -16.02 -13.07 -0.67
N ALA A 175 -17.16 -13.75 -0.50
CA ALA A 175 -17.88 -14.40 -1.60
C ALA A 175 -18.31 -13.44 -2.72
N ARG A 176 -18.61 -12.18 -2.38
CA ARG A 176 -19.00 -11.15 -3.38
C ARG A 176 -17.80 -10.70 -4.22
N TYR A 177 -16.59 -10.68 -3.66
CA TYR A 177 -15.44 -9.99 -4.26
C TYR A 177 -14.32 -10.91 -4.78
N THR A 178 -14.33 -12.22 -4.50
CA THR A 178 -13.27 -13.18 -4.93
C THR A 178 -12.97 -13.17 -6.43
N GLU A 179 -13.95 -12.89 -7.30
CA GLU A 179 -13.78 -12.89 -8.77
C GLU A 179 -13.95 -11.50 -9.42
N VAL A 180 -13.90 -10.45 -8.61
CA VAL A 180 -14.12 -9.09 -9.10
C VAL A 180 -12.81 -8.47 -9.60
N ASP A 181 -12.77 -8.07 -10.88
CA ASP A 181 -11.57 -7.44 -11.45
C ASP A 181 -11.14 -6.19 -10.65
N GLY A 182 -9.84 -6.11 -10.38
CA GLY A 182 -9.23 -5.05 -9.59
C GLY A 182 -9.48 -5.11 -8.08
N VAL A 183 -10.16 -6.13 -7.56
CA VAL A 183 -10.40 -6.30 -6.12
C VAL A 183 -9.76 -7.60 -5.63
N GLN A 184 -9.05 -7.52 -4.50
CA GLN A 184 -8.54 -8.67 -3.76
C GLN A 184 -9.16 -8.65 -2.35
N PRO A 185 -10.16 -9.49 -2.05
CA PRO A 185 -10.69 -9.56 -0.70
C PRO A 185 -9.65 -10.15 0.26
N MET A 186 -9.62 -9.65 1.50
CA MET A 186 -8.70 -10.05 2.57
C MET A 186 -9.38 -9.92 3.94
N LEU A 187 -8.92 -10.65 4.96
CA LEU A 187 -9.32 -10.37 6.34
C LEU A 187 -8.46 -9.25 6.91
N VAL A 188 -9.09 -8.28 7.55
CA VAL A 188 -8.38 -7.10 8.11
C VAL A 188 -8.72 -6.88 9.59
N PRO A 189 -8.39 -7.85 10.49
CA PRO A 189 -8.47 -7.61 11.92
C PRO A 189 -7.56 -6.46 12.33
N HIS A 190 -8.00 -5.67 13.31
CA HIS A 190 -7.26 -4.47 13.69
C HIS A 190 -5.92 -4.79 14.37
N GLY A 191 -5.92 -5.44 15.54
CA GLY A 191 -4.69 -5.77 16.28
C GLY A 191 -4.95 -6.55 17.56
N CYS A 192 -3.90 -7.13 18.15
CA CYS A 192 -4.00 -7.98 19.35
C CYS A 192 -4.64 -7.24 20.54
N TYR A 193 -4.37 -5.95 20.72
CA TYR A 193 -4.94 -5.17 21.83
C TYR A 193 -6.43 -4.82 21.66
N THR A 194 -7.03 -5.16 20.51
CA THR A 194 -8.45 -4.91 20.21
C THR A 194 -9.27 -6.17 19.97
N LEU A 195 -8.65 -7.35 20.07
CA LEU A 195 -9.29 -8.64 19.88
C LEU A 195 -8.99 -9.51 21.11
N ASP A 196 -9.82 -10.52 21.35
CA ASP A 196 -9.54 -11.56 22.35
C ASP A 196 -8.89 -12.77 21.66
N ALA A 197 -8.21 -13.62 22.43
CA ALA A 197 -7.54 -14.83 21.90
C ALA A 197 -8.48 -15.72 21.07
N ASP A 198 -9.69 -15.96 21.57
CA ASP A 198 -10.69 -16.80 20.91
C ASP A 198 -11.10 -16.24 19.53
N LYS A 199 -11.14 -14.91 19.39
CA LYS A 199 -11.50 -14.23 18.15
C LYS A 199 -10.34 -14.24 17.15
N LEU A 200 -9.09 -14.07 17.62
CA LEU A 200 -7.91 -14.26 16.77
C LEU A 200 -7.87 -15.69 16.19
N ALA A 201 -8.15 -16.71 17.01
CA ALA A 201 -8.22 -18.09 16.55
C ALA A 201 -9.37 -18.32 15.54
N GLN A 202 -10.54 -17.70 15.75
CA GLN A 202 -11.63 -17.73 14.79
C GLN A 202 -11.26 -17.06 13.45
N ILE A 203 -10.51 -15.95 13.47
CA ILE A 203 -10.01 -15.30 12.26
C ILE A 203 -9.04 -16.21 11.51
N ALA A 204 -8.13 -16.89 12.21
CA ALA A 204 -7.22 -17.86 11.58
C ALA A 204 -7.98 -19.00 10.90
N GLN A 205 -9.01 -19.55 11.57
CA GLN A 205 -9.88 -20.58 11.00
C GLN A 205 -10.65 -20.06 9.78
N LEU A 206 -11.14 -18.82 9.83
CA LEU A 206 -11.84 -18.19 8.71
C LEU A 206 -10.91 -18.01 7.51
N ALA A 207 -9.70 -17.49 7.73
CA ALA A 207 -8.67 -17.33 6.69
C ALA A 207 -8.38 -18.65 5.99
N GLN A 208 -8.19 -19.71 6.77
CA GLN A 208 -7.95 -21.06 6.28
C GLN A 208 -9.13 -21.59 5.46
N SER A 209 -10.36 -21.45 5.97
CA SER A 209 -11.55 -22.00 5.32
C SER A 209 -11.92 -21.28 4.03
N GLU A 210 -11.68 -19.97 3.97
CA GLU A 210 -12.03 -19.11 2.83
C GLU A 210 -10.86 -18.97 1.84
N GLY A 211 -9.65 -19.42 2.21
CA GLY A 211 -8.46 -19.37 1.36
C GLY A 211 -7.97 -17.95 1.10
N VAL A 212 -8.11 -17.04 2.06
CA VAL A 212 -7.73 -15.63 1.94
C VAL A 212 -6.64 -15.25 2.93
N GLY A 213 -5.87 -14.22 2.60
CA GLY A 213 -4.85 -13.67 3.50
C GLY A 213 -5.43 -12.85 4.65
N VAL A 214 -4.56 -12.51 5.59
CA VAL A 214 -4.85 -11.67 6.76
C VAL A 214 -3.87 -10.50 6.79
N HIS A 215 -4.39 -9.30 7.05
CA HIS A 215 -3.59 -8.11 7.34
C HIS A 215 -3.95 -7.55 8.71
N ILE A 216 -2.94 -7.27 9.54
CA ILE A 216 -3.13 -6.87 10.94
C ILE A 216 -2.01 -5.94 11.42
N HIS A 217 -2.33 -4.99 12.30
CA HIS A 217 -1.31 -4.23 13.04
C HIS A 217 -0.70 -5.10 14.14
N ALA A 218 0.64 -5.14 14.22
CA ALA A 218 1.31 -5.91 15.25
C ALA A 218 2.65 -5.31 15.65
N ALA A 219 2.90 -5.29 16.96
CA ALA A 219 4.16 -4.83 17.55
C ALA A 219 4.55 -3.42 17.07
N GLU A 220 3.57 -2.52 17.02
CA GLU A 220 3.72 -1.16 16.53
C GLU A 220 4.32 -0.24 17.59
N ALA A 221 3.82 -0.28 18.82
CA ALA A 221 4.16 0.68 19.87
C ALA A 221 4.43 0.01 21.23
N ASP A 222 5.27 0.64 22.07
CA ASP A 222 5.62 0.10 23.40
C ASP A 222 4.40 -0.19 24.28
N TRP A 223 3.38 0.68 24.26
CA TRP A 223 2.16 0.50 25.06
C TRP A 223 1.30 -0.68 24.58
N GLU A 224 1.32 -1.00 23.28
CA GLU A 224 0.68 -2.21 22.75
C GLU A 224 1.33 -3.43 23.39
N MET A 225 2.67 -3.46 23.45
CA MET A 225 3.42 -4.58 24.01
C MET A 225 2.97 -4.86 25.45
N ASP A 226 2.79 -3.82 26.27
CA ASP A 226 2.32 -3.92 27.65
C ASP A 226 0.87 -4.45 27.74
N LEU A 227 -0.04 -3.94 26.91
CA LEU A 227 -1.44 -4.37 26.90
C LEU A 227 -1.58 -5.83 26.46
N VAL A 228 -0.84 -6.22 25.42
CA VAL A 228 -0.87 -7.59 24.92
C VAL A 228 -0.22 -8.54 25.93
N GLN A 229 0.89 -8.15 26.56
CA GLN A 229 1.50 -8.93 27.65
C GLN A 229 0.51 -9.14 28.80
N LYS A 230 -0.30 -8.13 29.15
CA LYS A 230 -1.32 -8.24 30.20
C LYS A 230 -2.50 -9.13 29.80
N ALA A 231 -2.97 -9.03 28.56
CA ALA A 231 -4.14 -9.76 28.07
C ALA A 231 -3.83 -11.21 27.68
N TYR A 232 -2.64 -11.47 27.14
CA TYR A 232 -2.25 -12.76 26.56
C TYR A 232 -1.09 -13.46 27.29
N GLY A 233 -0.39 -12.76 28.19
CA GLY A 233 0.79 -13.30 28.85
C GLY A 233 2.02 -13.41 27.94
N THR A 234 1.99 -12.81 26.75
CA THR A 234 3.05 -12.87 25.74
C THR A 234 3.05 -11.63 24.83
N THR A 235 4.00 -11.52 23.91
CA THR A 235 4.09 -10.46 22.89
C THR A 235 3.08 -10.64 21.74
N PRO A 236 2.80 -9.59 20.93
CA PRO A 236 1.88 -9.66 19.79
C PRO A 236 2.19 -10.82 18.83
N ILE A 237 3.44 -10.95 18.37
CA ILE A 237 3.80 -11.99 17.40
C ILE A 237 3.55 -13.40 17.93
N ARG A 238 3.87 -13.63 19.21
CA ARG A 238 3.64 -14.92 19.87
C ARG A 238 2.14 -15.17 20.13
N ALA A 239 1.34 -14.14 20.40
CA ALA A 239 -0.11 -14.27 20.48
C ALA A 239 -0.72 -14.66 19.12
N LEU A 240 -0.25 -14.04 18.03
CA LEU A 240 -0.65 -14.41 16.66
C LEU A 240 -0.24 -15.86 16.33
N GLN A 241 0.94 -16.29 16.79
CA GLN A 241 1.38 -17.68 16.62
C GLN A 241 0.45 -18.65 17.33
N GLN A 242 0.13 -18.39 18.61
CA GLN A 242 -0.77 -19.22 19.41
C GLN A 242 -2.18 -19.30 18.83
N ALA A 243 -2.63 -18.22 18.19
CA ALA A 243 -3.91 -18.17 17.47
C ALA A 243 -3.90 -18.90 16.11
N GLY A 244 -2.74 -19.34 15.62
CA GLY A 244 -2.58 -20.00 14.31
C GLY A 244 -2.50 -19.04 13.13
N LEU A 245 -2.36 -17.73 13.35
CA LEU A 245 -2.31 -16.74 12.26
C LEU A 245 -1.00 -16.79 11.47
N LEU A 246 0.11 -17.22 12.09
CA LEU A 246 1.39 -17.43 11.38
C LEU A 246 1.35 -18.62 10.41
N GLU A 247 0.32 -19.46 10.47
CA GLU A 247 0.11 -20.56 9.53
C GLU A 247 -0.69 -20.13 8.28
N GLN A 248 -1.17 -18.88 8.26
CA GLN A 248 -1.94 -18.30 7.16
C GLN A 248 -1.08 -17.29 6.38
N PRO A 249 -1.45 -16.95 5.12
CA PRO A 249 -0.84 -15.82 4.43
C PRO A 249 -1.07 -14.54 5.22
N LEU A 250 -0.02 -14.03 5.88
CA LEU A 250 -0.10 -12.97 6.87
C LEU A 250 0.78 -11.79 6.47
N LEU A 251 0.20 -10.59 6.50
CA LEU A 251 0.89 -9.32 6.32
C LEU A 251 0.77 -8.47 7.59
N LEU A 252 1.89 -8.22 8.26
CA LEU A 252 1.94 -7.36 9.44
C LEU A 252 2.18 -5.91 9.04
N ALA A 253 1.34 -4.98 9.52
CA ALA A 253 1.68 -3.57 9.50
C ALA A 253 2.67 -3.26 10.64
N HIS A 254 3.60 -2.34 10.38
CA HIS A 254 4.58 -1.78 11.32
C HIS A 254 5.72 -2.72 11.73
N ALA A 255 5.44 -3.75 12.55
CA ALA A 255 6.41 -4.70 13.10
C ALA A 255 7.67 -4.01 13.68
N VAL A 256 7.46 -3.03 14.57
CA VAL A 256 8.51 -2.18 15.13
C VAL A 256 9.27 -2.89 16.25
N HIS A 257 8.54 -3.44 17.21
CA HIS A 257 9.08 -4.02 18.44
C HIS A 257 9.22 -5.54 18.31
N LEU A 258 10.29 -5.98 17.66
CA LEU A 258 10.61 -7.40 17.48
C LEU A 258 11.91 -7.79 18.17
N ASP A 259 11.89 -8.93 18.86
CA ASP A 259 13.11 -9.63 19.25
C ASP A 259 13.66 -10.54 18.14
N ASP A 260 14.88 -11.07 18.33
CA ASP A 260 15.55 -11.91 17.33
C ASP A 260 14.78 -13.21 17.04
N ALA A 261 14.15 -13.80 18.06
CA ALA A 261 13.40 -15.04 17.91
C ALA A 261 12.10 -14.81 17.13
N GLU A 262 11.44 -13.67 17.33
CA GLU A 262 10.27 -13.27 16.56
C GLU A 262 10.62 -13.03 15.10
N ILE A 263 11.74 -12.38 14.80
CA ILE A 263 12.24 -12.24 13.42
C ILE A 263 12.42 -13.62 12.77
N ASP A 264 13.04 -14.57 13.48
CA ASP A 264 13.21 -15.95 13.00
C ASP A 264 11.86 -16.66 12.79
N MET A 265 10.88 -16.44 13.68
CA MET A 265 9.52 -16.97 13.53
C MET A 265 8.83 -16.42 12.29
N LEU A 266 8.91 -15.11 12.04
CA LEU A 266 8.30 -14.48 10.87
C LEU A 266 8.91 -15.02 9.56
N ALA A 267 10.24 -15.16 9.53
CA ALA A 267 10.93 -15.74 8.38
C ALA A 267 10.53 -17.20 8.13
N ALA A 268 10.53 -18.03 9.17
CA ALA A 268 10.16 -19.44 9.06
C ALA A 268 8.69 -19.65 8.61
N ALA A 269 7.81 -18.73 9.01
CA ALA A 269 6.38 -18.74 8.67
C ALA A 269 6.06 -18.08 7.31
N ASN A 270 7.06 -17.53 6.60
CA ASN A 270 6.87 -16.73 5.39
C ASN A 270 5.89 -15.54 5.57
N VAL A 271 5.90 -14.92 6.75
CA VAL A 271 5.12 -13.72 7.03
C VAL A 271 5.71 -12.53 6.26
N ALA A 272 4.86 -11.65 5.75
CA ALA A 272 5.26 -10.39 5.13
C ALA A 272 5.11 -9.21 6.10
N VAL A 273 5.88 -8.14 5.88
CA VAL A 273 5.84 -6.91 6.70
C VAL A 273 5.67 -5.69 5.81
N ALA A 274 4.60 -4.93 6.05
CA ALA A 274 4.39 -3.59 5.51
C ALA A 274 5.07 -2.57 6.44
N HIS A 275 6.19 -2.01 5.98
CA HIS A 275 6.92 -0.99 6.73
C HIS A 275 6.31 0.39 6.51
N CYS A 276 5.91 1.06 7.61
CA CYS A 276 5.22 2.36 7.60
C CYS A 276 6.09 3.47 8.25
N PRO A 277 7.22 3.87 7.64
CA PRO A 277 8.21 4.75 8.28
C PRO A 277 7.67 6.14 8.64
N LEU A 278 6.78 6.73 7.83
CA LEU A 278 6.21 8.05 8.11
C LEU A 278 5.38 8.02 9.38
N SER A 279 4.44 7.09 9.48
CA SER A 279 3.57 6.93 10.65
C SER A 279 4.37 6.60 11.90
N ASN A 280 5.26 5.60 11.81
CA ASN A 280 6.11 5.20 12.94
C ASN A 280 6.94 6.37 13.48
N ALA A 281 7.47 7.23 12.59
CA ALA A 281 8.22 8.41 12.99
C ALA A 281 7.31 9.49 13.58
N LYS A 282 6.15 9.75 12.98
CA LYS A 282 5.21 10.80 13.42
C LYS A 282 4.58 10.49 14.77
N LEU A 283 4.21 9.24 15.03
CA LEU A 283 3.61 8.79 16.28
C LEU A 283 4.64 8.38 17.35
N ALA A 284 5.94 8.50 17.02
CA ALA A 284 7.04 8.05 17.87
C ALA A 284 6.94 6.58 18.28
N SER A 285 6.39 5.72 17.42
CA SER A 285 6.24 4.28 17.67
C SER A 285 7.60 3.59 17.70
N GLY A 286 8.57 4.05 16.90
CA GLY A 286 9.95 3.55 16.90
C GLY A 286 10.47 3.27 15.50
N THR A 287 11.57 2.52 15.39
CA THR A 287 12.18 2.19 14.08
C THR A 287 12.32 0.68 13.90
N ALA A 288 11.47 0.12 13.03
CA ALA A 288 11.36 -1.31 12.77
C ALA A 288 12.69 -1.97 12.32
N ARG A 289 12.88 -3.24 12.65
CA ARG A 289 14.11 -4.01 12.35
C ARG A 289 14.22 -4.50 10.92
N ILE A 290 13.99 -3.64 9.93
CA ILE A 290 13.85 -4.06 8.54
C ILE A 290 15.14 -4.61 7.91
N GLY A 291 16.32 -4.13 8.32
CA GLY A 291 17.59 -4.71 7.87
C GLY A 291 17.77 -6.15 8.35
N ASP A 292 17.36 -6.44 9.60
CA ASP A 292 17.42 -7.78 10.18
C ASP A 292 16.38 -8.72 9.55
N LEU A 293 15.17 -8.20 9.32
CA LEU A 293 14.10 -8.91 8.59
C LEU A 293 14.55 -9.26 7.16
N ALA A 294 15.13 -8.29 6.44
CA ALA A 294 15.66 -8.50 5.09
C ALA A 294 16.78 -9.55 5.07
N ALA A 295 17.72 -9.49 6.02
CA ALA A 295 18.80 -10.47 6.14
C ALA A 295 18.30 -11.91 6.41
N LYS A 296 17.09 -12.04 6.95
CA LYS A 296 16.41 -13.31 7.21
C LYS A 296 15.47 -13.74 6.08
N GLY A 297 15.35 -12.95 5.02
CA GLY A 297 14.52 -13.26 3.86
C GLY A 297 13.02 -13.02 4.07
N VAL A 298 12.64 -12.22 5.07
CA VAL A 298 11.25 -11.81 5.26
C VAL A 298 10.81 -10.96 4.07
N THR A 299 9.60 -11.21 3.55
CA THR A 299 9.04 -10.38 2.47
C THR A 299 8.72 -9.00 3.02
N LEU A 300 9.36 -7.97 2.46
CA LEU A 300 9.16 -6.59 2.87
C LEU A 300 8.40 -5.79 1.80
N SER A 301 7.45 -4.99 2.26
CA SER A 301 6.71 -4.02 1.45
C SER A 301 6.65 -2.67 2.16
N LEU A 302 6.09 -1.66 1.48
CA LEU A 302 5.92 -0.32 2.03
C LEU A 302 4.44 0.02 2.19
N GLY A 303 4.13 0.70 3.29
CA GLY A 303 2.82 1.25 3.60
C GLY A 303 2.93 2.73 3.97
N THR A 304 1.92 3.52 3.63
CA THR A 304 1.84 4.92 4.08
C THR A 304 1.14 5.06 5.41
N ASP A 305 0.36 4.05 5.81
CA ASP A 305 -0.68 4.17 6.85
C ASP A 305 -1.72 5.24 6.44
N GLY A 306 -2.59 5.67 7.36
CA GLY A 306 -3.59 6.70 7.14
C GLY A 306 -2.99 8.11 7.07
N PRO A 307 -3.58 9.02 6.28
CA PRO A 307 -3.17 10.42 6.22
C PRO A 307 -3.55 11.22 7.49
N ALA A 308 -3.98 10.58 8.58
CA ALA A 308 -4.07 11.22 9.89
C ALA A 308 -2.80 10.95 10.75
N SER A 309 -2.11 9.83 10.52
CA SER A 309 -0.89 9.42 11.25
C SER A 309 0.39 9.60 10.45
N GLY A 310 0.34 9.81 9.12
CA GLY A 310 1.47 10.24 8.28
C GLY A 310 1.29 11.60 7.59
N ASN A 311 0.03 12.04 7.43
CA ASN A 311 -0.43 13.27 6.75
C ASN A 311 -0.15 13.38 5.23
N ASP A 312 0.54 12.41 4.62
CA ASP A 312 0.72 12.29 3.17
C ASP A 312 0.62 10.81 2.76
N LEU A 313 0.17 10.54 1.53
CA LEU A 313 0.10 9.20 0.93
C LEU A 313 1.22 9.01 -0.12
N ASP A 314 2.39 9.59 0.16
CA ASP A 314 3.53 9.68 -0.76
C ASP A 314 4.50 8.49 -0.62
N MET A 315 4.52 7.63 -1.64
CA MET A 315 5.46 6.50 -1.72
C MET A 315 6.92 6.93 -1.89
N PHE A 316 7.21 8.09 -2.48
CA PHE A 316 8.58 8.62 -2.58
C PHE A 316 9.10 9.05 -1.21
N ALA A 317 8.29 9.75 -0.44
CA ALA A 317 8.62 10.09 0.94
C ALA A 317 8.83 8.81 1.78
N THR A 318 7.97 7.80 1.57
CA THR A 318 8.05 6.50 2.25
C THR A 318 9.39 5.80 1.95
N MET A 319 9.75 5.65 0.67
CA MET A 319 11.03 5.08 0.25
C MET A 319 12.23 5.87 0.82
N ARG A 320 12.20 7.20 0.73
CA ARG A 320 13.28 8.05 1.22
C ARG A 320 13.47 7.90 2.72
N LEU A 321 12.37 7.91 3.50
CA LEU A 321 12.45 7.75 4.95
C LEU A 321 12.88 6.34 5.36
N THR A 322 12.47 5.31 4.61
CA THR A 322 13.05 3.96 4.78
C THR A 322 14.57 4.01 4.69
N ALA A 323 15.14 4.54 3.61
CA ALA A 323 16.59 4.60 3.47
C ALA A 323 17.27 5.38 4.61
N LEU A 324 16.77 6.58 4.90
CA LEU A 324 17.45 7.51 5.81
C LEU A 324 17.32 7.12 7.28
N LEU A 325 16.13 6.69 7.74
CA LEU A 325 15.93 6.32 9.14
C LEU A 325 16.71 5.06 9.50
N HIS A 326 16.78 4.09 8.59
CA HIS A 326 17.50 2.84 8.87
C HIS A 326 19.01 3.02 8.86
N ASN A 327 19.53 3.86 7.96
CA ASN A 327 20.95 4.23 7.99
C ASN A 327 21.32 4.95 9.30
N LEU A 328 20.46 5.84 9.78
CA LEU A 328 20.66 6.52 11.07
C LEU A 328 20.66 5.52 12.23
N ARG A 329 19.73 4.56 12.22
CA ARG A 329 19.58 3.57 13.29
C ARG A 329 20.76 2.62 13.37
N THR A 330 21.24 2.11 12.23
CA THR A 330 22.32 1.11 12.17
C THR A 330 23.71 1.74 12.19
N GLY A 331 23.81 3.03 11.89
CA GLY A 331 25.10 3.73 11.75
C GLY A 331 25.86 3.36 10.48
N THR A 332 25.21 2.73 9.50
CA THR A 332 25.79 2.39 8.19
C THR A 332 24.96 2.97 7.06
N SER A 333 25.51 3.09 5.85
CA SER A 333 24.81 3.64 4.68
C SER A 333 24.39 2.57 3.66
N ASP A 334 24.42 1.31 4.07
CA ASP A 334 24.23 0.12 3.22
C ASP A 334 23.23 -0.88 3.82
N THR A 335 22.40 -0.45 4.78
CA THR A 335 21.40 -1.34 5.41
C THR A 335 20.36 -1.85 4.42
N LEU A 336 19.87 -0.99 3.53
CA LEU A 336 19.08 -1.35 2.35
C LEU A 336 19.50 -0.46 1.18
N HIS A 337 19.76 -1.05 0.03
CA HIS A 337 20.08 -0.28 -1.17
C HIS A 337 18.81 0.28 -1.82
N ALA A 338 18.94 1.37 -2.58
CA ALA A 338 17.81 2.01 -3.24
C ALA A 338 17.00 1.03 -4.13
N ARG A 339 17.69 0.10 -4.79
CA ARG A 339 17.06 -0.97 -5.59
C ARG A 339 16.16 -1.89 -4.77
N ASP A 340 16.56 -2.22 -3.54
CA ASP A 340 15.79 -3.08 -2.63
C ASP A 340 14.55 -2.33 -2.11
N ILE A 341 14.69 -1.04 -1.83
CA ILE A 341 13.58 -0.18 -1.41
C ILE A 341 12.56 0.01 -2.54
N VAL A 342 13.00 0.20 -3.78
CA VAL A 342 12.10 0.23 -4.95
C VAL A 342 11.42 -1.14 -5.16
N ALA A 343 12.12 -2.24 -4.86
CA ALA A 343 11.50 -3.56 -4.85
C ALA A 343 10.40 -3.66 -3.79
N MET A 344 10.60 -3.16 -2.56
CA MET A 344 9.56 -3.11 -1.52
C MET A 344 8.33 -2.32 -1.98
N ALA A 345 8.51 -1.24 -2.76
CA ALA A 345 7.43 -0.42 -3.32
C ALA A 345 6.70 -1.04 -4.52
N THR A 346 7.24 -2.12 -5.11
CA THR A 346 6.73 -2.76 -6.33
C THR A 346 6.56 -4.26 -6.15
N CYS A 347 7.50 -5.09 -6.58
CA CYS A 347 7.40 -6.55 -6.55
C CYS A 347 7.30 -7.14 -5.13
N GLY A 348 7.91 -6.50 -4.14
CA GLY A 348 7.78 -6.84 -2.72
C GLY A 348 6.37 -6.58 -2.19
N GLY A 349 5.76 -5.46 -2.59
CA GLY A 349 4.35 -5.18 -2.32
C GLY A 349 3.40 -6.17 -2.97
N ALA A 350 3.66 -6.54 -4.24
CA ALA A 350 2.87 -7.57 -4.92
C ALA A 350 3.00 -8.93 -4.23
N ALA A 351 4.21 -9.33 -3.81
CA ALA A 351 4.43 -10.57 -3.08
C ALA A 351 3.72 -10.57 -1.72
N ALA A 352 3.82 -9.47 -0.95
CA ALA A 352 3.17 -9.31 0.34
C ALA A 352 1.63 -9.45 0.28
N LEU A 353 1.03 -9.05 -0.85
CA LEU A 353 -0.42 -9.13 -1.08
C LEU A 353 -0.86 -10.42 -1.80
N GLY A 354 0.06 -11.32 -2.15
CA GLY A 354 -0.26 -12.51 -2.94
C GLY A 354 -0.64 -12.21 -4.40
N LEU A 355 -0.10 -11.13 -4.97
CA LEU A 355 -0.38 -10.62 -6.32
C LEU A 355 0.84 -10.70 -7.26
N ALA A 356 1.92 -11.36 -6.85
CA ALA A 356 3.19 -11.38 -7.59
C ALA A 356 3.10 -12.04 -8.98
N ASP A 357 2.12 -12.90 -9.22
CA ASP A 357 1.81 -13.47 -10.53
C ASP A 357 1.07 -12.50 -11.46
N ARG A 358 0.46 -11.44 -10.90
CA ARG A 358 -0.41 -10.50 -11.61
C ARG A 358 0.24 -9.14 -11.87
N THR A 359 1.02 -8.61 -10.92
CA THR A 359 1.55 -7.24 -10.96
C THR A 359 2.89 -7.13 -10.21
N GLY A 360 3.42 -5.91 -10.09
CA GLY A 360 4.66 -5.58 -9.35
C GLY A 360 5.95 -5.74 -10.15
N THR A 361 5.89 -6.28 -11.36
CA THR A 361 7.00 -6.35 -12.33
C THR A 361 6.49 -6.11 -13.74
N LEU A 362 7.37 -5.63 -14.63
CA LEU A 362 7.10 -5.46 -16.05
C LEU A 362 7.49 -6.74 -16.80
N GLU A 363 6.62 -7.74 -16.75
CA GLU A 363 6.80 -9.03 -17.43
C GLU A 363 5.62 -9.29 -18.37
N VAL A 364 5.90 -9.87 -19.54
CA VAL A 364 4.86 -10.21 -20.52
C VAL A 364 3.80 -11.12 -19.88
N GLY A 365 2.53 -10.76 -20.06
CA GLY A 365 1.37 -11.48 -19.52
C GLY A 365 0.85 -10.92 -18.18
N LYS A 366 1.64 -10.15 -17.44
CA LYS A 366 1.19 -9.44 -16.23
C LYS A 366 0.30 -8.24 -16.57
N GLN A 367 -0.42 -7.74 -15.57
CA GLN A 367 -1.27 -6.56 -15.70
C GLN A 367 -0.45 -5.34 -16.13
N GLY A 368 -1.04 -4.48 -16.96
CA GLY A 368 -0.46 -3.22 -17.41
C GLY A 368 -0.44 -2.16 -16.31
N ASP A 369 0.16 -2.46 -15.17
CA ASP A 369 0.36 -1.56 -14.04
C ASP A 369 1.72 -0.86 -14.21
N VAL A 370 1.71 0.33 -14.79
CA VAL A 370 2.94 1.03 -15.21
C VAL A 370 2.91 2.48 -14.74
N THR A 371 4.00 2.92 -14.14
CA THR A 371 4.23 4.32 -13.80
C THR A 371 5.37 4.88 -14.64
N VAL A 372 5.24 6.14 -15.08
CA VAL A 372 6.28 6.87 -15.82
C VAL A 372 6.69 8.09 -15.02
N ILE A 373 7.99 8.18 -14.69
CA ILE A 373 8.58 9.26 -13.88
C ILE A 373 9.45 10.15 -14.77
N ALA A 374 9.16 11.45 -14.76
CA ALA A 374 9.96 12.45 -15.43
C ALA A 374 11.29 12.70 -14.67
N THR A 375 12.38 12.84 -15.42
CA THR A 375 13.73 13.06 -14.86
C THR A 375 14.37 14.37 -15.36
N ASP A 376 13.60 15.21 -16.03
CA ASP A 376 14.02 16.47 -16.67
C ASP A 376 13.99 17.69 -15.73
N ALA A 377 13.50 17.52 -14.50
CA ALA A 377 13.48 18.57 -13.49
C ALA A 377 14.88 18.80 -12.85
N PRO A 378 15.22 20.03 -12.40
CA PRO A 378 16.55 20.34 -11.87
C PRO A 378 17.05 19.42 -10.74
N HIS A 379 16.17 18.89 -9.89
CA HIS A 379 16.53 18.01 -8.78
C HIS A 379 16.86 16.56 -9.21
N ASN A 380 16.53 16.18 -10.45
CA ASN A 380 16.77 14.84 -10.99
C ASN A 380 17.95 14.78 -11.98
N VAL A 381 18.59 15.92 -12.29
CA VAL A 381 19.67 16.01 -13.29
C VAL A 381 21.04 16.25 -12.63
N PRO A 382 22.07 15.43 -12.93
CA PRO A 382 22.05 14.24 -13.79
C PRO A 382 21.44 13.00 -13.10
N THR A 383 20.93 12.06 -13.91
CA THR A 383 20.49 10.73 -13.44
C THR A 383 21.59 9.70 -13.72
N TYR A 384 22.38 9.35 -12.69
CA TYR A 384 23.42 8.31 -12.81
C TYR A 384 22.90 6.90 -12.52
N ASP A 385 22.18 6.75 -11.41
CA ASP A 385 21.52 5.51 -11.01
C ASP A 385 20.01 5.78 -10.88
N PRO A 386 19.16 5.14 -11.70
CA PRO A 386 17.73 5.38 -11.68
C PRO A 386 17.09 5.00 -10.32
N TYR A 387 17.63 4.00 -9.61
CA TYR A 387 17.11 3.61 -8.30
C TYR A 387 17.44 4.67 -7.25
N SER A 388 18.67 5.17 -7.23
CA SER A 388 19.06 6.30 -6.39
C SER A 388 18.18 7.53 -6.68
N THR A 389 17.90 7.82 -7.95
CA THR A 389 17.01 8.92 -8.33
C THR A 389 15.60 8.72 -7.75
N LEU A 390 15.01 7.54 -7.89
CA LEU A 390 13.67 7.24 -7.33
C LEU A 390 13.60 7.40 -5.81
N VAL A 391 14.61 6.94 -5.09
CA VAL A 391 14.57 6.93 -3.61
C VAL A 391 14.99 8.28 -3.02
N PHE A 392 16.02 8.92 -3.56
CA PHE A 392 16.64 10.06 -2.90
C PHE A 392 16.26 11.41 -3.52
N SER A 393 15.96 11.48 -4.81
CA SER A 393 15.77 12.77 -5.52
C SER A 393 14.34 13.01 -5.99
N ALA A 394 13.73 12.04 -6.67
CA ALA A 394 12.41 12.18 -7.26
C ALA A 394 11.31 12.39 -6.21
N GLY A 395 10.18 12.93 -6.65
CA GLY A 395 8.98 13.08 -5.83
C GLY A 395 7.71 12.90 -6.64
N ARG A 396 6.56 12.91 -5.96
CA ARG A 396 5.25 12.72 -6.61
C ARG A 396 4.96 13.67 -7.78
N SER A 397 5.50 14.89 -7.79
CA SER A 397 5.34 15.85 -8.90
C SER A 397 6.01 15.40 -10.21
N ASP A 398 6.93 14.44 -10.12
CA ASP A 398 7.64 13.89 -11.27
C ASP A 398 6.85 12.75 -11.94
N VAL A 399 5.81 12.21 -11.29
CA VAL A 399 4.92 11.21 -11.89
C VAL A 399 4.16 11.83 -13.05
N ARG A 400 4.40 11.32 -14.26
CA ARG A 400 3.84 11.88 -15.51
C ARG A 400 2.66 11.07 -16.03
N HIS A 401 2.80 9.75 -16.08
CA HIS A 401 1.73 8.87 -16.54
C HIS A 401 1.61 7.67 -15.60
N VAL A 402 0.39 7.21 -15.39
CA VAL A 402 0.10 6.02 -14.58
C VAL A 402 -0.98 5.21 -15.28
N PHE A 403 -0.72 3.92 -15.42
CA PHE A 403 -1.62 2.93 -15.98
C PHE A 403 -1.94 1.91 -14.90
N ALA A 404 -3.21 1.59 -14.71
CA ALA A 404 -3.67 0.49 -13.88
C ALA A 404 -4.47 -0.48 -14.75
N ARG A 405 -4.06 -1.75 -14.77
CA ARG A 405 -4.62 -2.82 -15.62
C ARG A 405 -4.73 -2.36 -17.09
N GLY A 406 -3.67 -1.69 -17.55
CA GLY A 406 -3.51 -1.13 -18.90
C GLY A 406 -4.39 0.08 -19.24
N ARG A 407 -5.16 0.61 -18.30
CA ARG A 407 -5.93 1.86 -18.47
C ARG A 407 -5.17 3.04 -17.89
N ALA A 408 -5.03 4.12 -18.64
CA ALA A 408 -4.48 5.36 -18.11
C ALA A 408 -5.40 5.90 -17.01
N ILE A 409 -4.84 6.11 -15.82
CA ILE A 409 -5.50 6.78 -14.69
C ILE A 409 -4.89 8.17 -14.44
N VAL A 410 -3.62 8.36 -14.82
CA VAL A 410 -2.95 9.67 -14.88
C VAL A 410 -2.33 9.85 -16.26
N SER A 411 -2.59 10.99 -16.89
CA SER A 411 -2.01 11.38 -18.17
C SER A 411 -1.45 12.79 -18.09
N ASP A 412 -0.15 12.93 -18.33
CA ASP A 412 0.59 14.20 -18.25
C ASP A 412 0.32 14.95 -16.94
N ARG A 413 0.55 14.26 -15.82
CA ARG A 413 0.36 14.74 -14.43
C ARG A 413 -1.09 15.08 -14.05
N ALA A 414 -2.07 14.81 -14.91
CA ALA A 414 -3.49 15.02 -14.63
C ALA A 414 -4.23 13.69 -14.49
N LEU A 415 -5.10 13.58 -13.49
CA LEU A 415 -6.01 12.45 -13.36
C LEU A 415 -7.00 12.41 -14.53
N THR A 416 -7.33 11.20 -14.99
CA THR A 416 -8.36 10.99 -16.01
C THR A 416 -9.78 11.12 -15.44
N THR A 417 -9.92 11.00 -14.12
CA THR A 417 -11.16 11.23 -13.37
C THR A 417 -11.20 12.67 -12.82
N PRO A 418 -12.33 13.39 -12.89
CA PRO A 418 -12.43 14.75 -12.36
C PRO A 418 -12.18 14.83 -10.84
N VAL A 419 -11.16 15.58 -10.42
CA VAL A 419 -10.76 15.73 -9.01
C VAL A 419 -11.48 16.86 -8.28
N ALA A 420 -11.80 17.97 -8.96
CA ALA A 420 -12.32 19.17 -8.31
C ALA A 420 -13.59 18.89 -7.46
N PRO A 421 -14.58 18.09 -7.92
CA PRO A 421 -15.72 17.73 -7.11
C PRO A 421 -15.34 17.01 -5.81
N LEU A 422 -14.40 16.04 -5.87
CA LEU A 422 -13.93 15.29 -4.71
C LEU A 422 -13.30 16.21 -3.65
N ILE A 423 -12.47 17.17 -4.09
CA ILE A 423 -11.86 18.16 -3.19
C ILE A 423 -12.92 19.04 -2.53
N ASP A 424 -13.90 19.51 -3.30
CA ASP A 424 -14.93 20.42 -2.79
C ASP A 424 -15.88 19.71 -1.81
N ASP A 425 -16.19 18.44 -2.03
CA ASP A 425 -16.98 17.61 -1.13
C ASP A 425 -16.26 17.45 0.22
N VAL A 426 -14.98 17.06 0.20
CA VAL A 426 -14.18 16.89 1.43
C VAL A 426 -13.97 18.23 2.15
N LYS A 427 -13.78 19.35 1.46
CA LYS A 427 -13.70 20.67 2.10
C LYS A 427 -14.97 21.04 2.86
N ARG A 428 -16.15 20.69 2.32
CA ARG A 428 -17.42 20.91 3.01
C ARG A 428 -17.53 20.06 4.27
N LEU A 429 -17.17 18.78 4.19
CA LEU A 429 -17.11 17.88 5.36
C LEU A 429 -16.13 18.38 6.42
N ALA A 430 -14.91 18.77 6.03
CA ALA A 430 -13.90 19.27 6.95
C ALA A 430 -14.36 20.51 7.73
N THR A 431 -15.22 21.34 7.14
CA THR A 431 -15.82 22.50 7.83
C THR A 431 -16.77 22.05 8.93
N ALA A 432 -17.60 21.04 8.68
CA ALA A 432 -18.50 20.46 9.67
C ALA A 432 -17.73 19.76 10.81
N ILE A 433 -16.74 18.92 10.47
CA ILE A 433 -15.89 18.22 11.43
C ILE A 433 -15.22 19.21 12.39
N ARG A 434 -14.68 20.32 11.87
CA ARG A 434 -14.04 21.36 12.69
C ARG A 434 -15.01 22.02 13.65
N SER A 435 -16.24 22.31 13.23
CA SER A 435 -17.22 22.97 14.11
C SER A 435 -17.72 22.10 15.26
N GLU A 436 -17.56 20.78 15.17
CA GLU A 436 -18.01 19.82 16.17
C GLU A 436 -16.87 19.33 17.08
N THR A 437 -15.61 19.53 16.67
CA THR A 437 -14.42 19.13 17.44
C THR A 437 -13.80 20.26 18.27
N THR A 438 -14.21 21.51 18.05
CA THR A 438 -13.88 22.70 18.88
C THR A 438 -15.00 23.05 19.83
#